data_AF-A0A9D8MW37-F1
#
_entry.id   AF-A0A9D8MW37-F1
#
_cell.length_a   1.000
_cell.length_b   1.000
_cell.length_c   1.000
_cell.angle_alpha   90.00
_cell.angle_beta   90.00
_cell.angle_gamma   90.00
#
_symmetry.space_group_name_H-M   'P 1'
#
loop_
_entity.id
_entity.type
_entity.pdbx_description
1 polymer ?
#
loop_
_entity_poly.entity_id
_entity_poly.type
_entity_poly.pdbx_seq_one_letter_code
_entity_poly.pdbx_strand_id
1 'polypeptide(L)'
;MDDKIKIYDTTLRDGCQGEGISFSVNDKLRIMEKLDAFGVHFIEGGWPGSNPKDFEFFKKLKGYRFKNSVITAFGSTRRKKTAVEQDEQIRLLLEAKTPVVTIVGKSWL
;
A
#
# COMPACT_ATOMS: atom_id res chain seq x y z
N MET A 1 -5.39 -27.06 9.70
CA MET A 1 -5.07 -25.66 9.32
C MET A 1 -3.66 -25.41 9.79
N ASP A 2 -2.84 -24.77 8.95
CA ASP A 2 -1.45 -24.45 9.31
C ASP A 2 -1.50 -23.17 10.18
N ASP A 3 -1.20 -23.28 11.49
CA ASP A 3 -1.30 -22.20 12.49
C ASP A 3 -0.18 -21.14 12.34
N LYS A 4 0.17 -20.80 11.10
CA LYS A 4 1.24 -19.84 10.80
C LYS A 4 0.73 -18.42 10.91
N ILE A 5 1.28 -17.69 11.88
CA ILE A 5 1.08 -16.25 12.03
C ILE A 5 1.73 -15.52 10.84
N LYS A 6 0.96 -14.66 10.17
CA LYS A 6 1.45 -13.78 9.10
C LYS A 6 1.58 -12.36 9.60
N ILE A 7 2.61 -11.67 9.12
CA ILE A 7 2.92 -10.27 9.47
C ILE A 7 2.45 -9.38 8.34
N TYR A 8 1.67 -8.36 8.69
CA TYR A 8 1.28 -7.25 7.83
C TYR A 8 2.00 -6.00 8.30
N ASP A 9 3.03 -5.58 7.57
CA ASP A 9 3.87 -4.44 7.93
C ASP A 9 3.33 -3.12 7.37
N THR A 10 3.24 -2.10 8.22
CA THR A 10 2.70 -0.77 7.87
C THR A 10 3.76 0.33 7.84
N THR A 11 5.05 -0.02 7.87
CA THR A 11 6.18 0.94 7.97
C THR A 11 6.14 2.01 6.87
N LEU A 12 5.81 1.62 5.64
CA LEU A 12 5.83 2.50 4.46
C LEU A 12 4.60 3.42 4.33
N ARG A 13 3.57 3.23 5.15
CA ARG A 13 2.36 4.08 5.15
C ARG A 13 2.10 4.65 6.53
N ASP A 14 1.64 3.83 7.46
CA ASP A 14 1.24 4.26 8.80
C ASP A 14 2.44 4.69 9.63
N GLY A 15 3.57 3.97 9.47
CA GLY A 15 4.85 4.34 10.07
C GLY A 15 5.41 5.68 9.59
N CYS A 16 4.87 6.25 8.50
CA CYS A 16 5.26 7.58 8.01
C CYS A 16 4.38 8.72 8.54
N GLN A 17 3.33 8.45 9.32
CA GLN A 17 2.41 9.49 9.80
C GLN A 17 2.97 10.30 10.97
N GLY A 18 4.13 9.91 11.52
CA GLY A 18 4.84 10.67 12.55
C GLY A 18 5.35 12.01 12.03
N GLU A 19 5.30 13.03 12.89
CA GLU A 19 5.84 14.35 12.58
C GLU A 19 7.33 14.26 12.21
N GLY A 20 7.73 14.96 11.14
CA GLY A 20 9.12 14.95 10.66
C GLY A 20 9.52 13.72 9.86
N ILE A 21 8.64 12.73 9.67
CA ILE A 21 8.93 11.54 8.87
C ILE A 21 8.37 11.73 7.45
N SER A 22 9.25 11.78 6.45
CA SER A 22 8.85 11.77 5.05
C SER A 22 9.83 10.99 4.20
N PHE A 23 9.39 9.84 3.69
CA PHE A 23 10.19 9.06 2.75
C PHE A 23 10.14 9.68 1.35
N SER A 24 11.28 9.70 0.68
CA SER A 24 11.31 9.81 -0.78
C SER A 24 10.86 8.50 -1.41
N VAL A 25 10.53 8.51 -2.71
CA VAL A 25 10.22 7.27 -3.44
C VAL A 25 11.36 6.26 -3.37
N ASN A 26 12.61 6.73 -3.40
CA ASN A 26 13.78 5.86 -3.34
C ASN A 26 13.98 5.27 -1.93
N ASP A 27 13.66 6.02 -0.87
CA ASP A 27 13.68 5.49 0.49
C ASP A 27 12.64 4.38 0.65
N LYS A 28 11.43 4.59 0.12
CA LYS A 28 10.38 3.55 0.13
C LYS A 28 10.81 2.28 -0.59
N LEU A 29 11.48 2.38 -1.75
CA LEU A 29 12.02 1.23 -2.47
C LEU A 29 13.06 0.47 -1.63
N ARG A 30 14.02 1.20 -1.05
CA ARG A 30 15.07 0.58 -0.21
C ARG A 30 14.49 -0.10 1.03
N ILE A 31 13.56 0.55 1.72
CA ILE A 31 12.91 -0.02 2.91
C ILE A 31 12.08 -1.24 2.51
N MET A 32 11.32 -1.18 1.41
CA MET A 32 10.57 -2.32 0.88
C MET A 32 11.48 -3.52 0.60
N GLU A 33 12.63 -3.32 -0.05
CA GLU A 33 13.60 -4.40 -0.31
C GLU A 33 14.12 -5.03 0.99
N LYS A 34 14.34 -4.21 2.03
CA LYS A 34 14.76 -4.70 3.35
C LYS A 34 13.64 -5.50 4.04
N LEU A 35 12.39 -5.06 3.94
CA LEU A 35 11.24 -5.77 4.48
C LEU A 35 11.04 -7.13 3.78
N ASP A 36 11.15 -7.16 2.44
CA ASP A 36 11.08 -8.42 1.66
C ASP A 36 12.23 -9.37 2.03
N ALA A 37 13.45 -8.84 2.15
CA ALA A 37 14.59 -9.63 2.58
C ALA A 37 14.46 -10.15 4.03
N PHE A 38 13.83 -9.38 4.92
CA PHE A 38 13.55 -9.78 6.29
C PHE A 38 12.49 -10.88 6.39
N GLY A 39 11.64 -11.03 5.36
CA GLY A 39 10.65 -12.09 5.27
C GLY A 39 9.27 -11.70 5.81
N VAL A 40 8.90 -10.41 5.81
CA VAL A 40 7.53 -10.02 6.14
C VAL A 40 6.56 -10.57 5.07
N HIS A 41 5.33 -10.88 5.46
CA HIS A 41 4.40 -11.55 4.54
C HIS A 41 3.65 -10.55 3.66
N PHE A 42 3.25 -9.42 4.24
CA PHE A 42 2.60 -8.33 3.52
C PHE A 42 3.29 -7.02 3.85
N ILE A 43 3.49 -6.18 2.83
CA ILE A 43 4.04 -4.83 2.96
C ILE A 43 2.98 -3.85 2.48
N GLU A 44 2.50 -2.96 3.36
CA GLU A 44 1.58 -1.89 2.98
C GLU A 44 2.33 -0.74 2.30
N GLY A 45 2.25 -0.68 0.97
CA GLY A 45 3.06 0.22 0.15
C GLY A 45 2.65 1.69 0.17
N GLY A 46 1.43 2.00 0.60
CA GLY A 46 0.88 3.37 0.63
C GLY A 46 -0.47 3.51 -0.06
N TRP A 47 -0.91 4.76 -0.22
CA TRP A 47 -2.20 5.13 -0.81
C TRP A 47 -2.02 5.88 -2.14
N PRO A 48 -2.07 5.17 -3.30
CA PRO A 48 -1.80 5.79 -4.60
C PRO A 48 -2.79 6.91 -4.96
N GLY A 49 -4.05 6.78 -4.52
CA GLY A 49 -5.08 7.80 -4.71
C GLY A 49 -5.02 9.01 -3.78
N SER A 50 -4.05 9.07 -2.85
CA SER A 50 -3.93 10.16 -1.88
C SER A 50 -2.54 10.81 -1.85
N ASN A 51 -1.49 10.11 -2.25
CA ASN A 51 -0.12 10.60 -2.18
C ASN A 51 0.62 10.38 -3.51
N PRO A 52 1.07 11.46 -4.21
CA PRO A 52 1.81 11.35 -5.46
C PRO A 52 3.08 10.50 -5.35
N LYS A 53 3.75 10.50 -4.19
CA LYS A 53 4.94 9.66 -3.97
C LYS A 53 4.57 8.17 -3.97
N ASP A 54 3.40 7.82 -3.45
CA ASP A 54 2.93 6.44 -3.42
C ASP A 54 2.54 5.97 -4.82
N PHE A 55 1.89 6.83 -5.61
CA PHE A 55 1.60 6.55 -7.02
C PHE A 55 2.89 6.26 -7.81
N GLU A 56 3.90 7.12 -7.70
CA GLU A 56 5.19 6.90 -8.38
C GLU A 56 5.94 5.68 -7.84
N PHE A 57 5.84 5.40 -6.53
CA PHE A 57 6.36 4.17 -5.93
C PHE A 57 5.74 2.91 -6.56
N PHE A 58 4.41 2.81 -6.62
CA PHE A 58 3.74 1.66 -7.25
C PHE A 58 4.04 1.56 -8.75
N LYS A 59 4.19 2.69 -9.45
CA LYS A 59 4.59 2.70 -10.86
C LYS A 59 5.99 2.11 -11.05
N LYS A 60 6.95 2.42 -10.17
CA LYS A 60 8.30 1.84 -10.19
C LYS A 60 8.33 0.35 -9.82
N LEU A 61 7.35 -0.13 -9.05
CA LEU A 61 7.23 -1.55 -8.70
C LEU A 61 6.62 -2.43 -9.78
N LYS A 62 6.14 -1.87 -10.89
CA LYS A 62 5.57 -2.68 -11.99
C LYS A 62 6.62 -3.66 -12.52
N GLY A 63 6.34 -4.96 -12.36
CA GLY A 63 7.25 -6.04 -12.77
C GLY A 63 8.30 -6.44 -11.72
N TYR A 64 8.33 -5.78 -10.56
CA TYR A 64 9.18 -6.19 -9.44
C TYR A 64 8.75 -7.56 -8.91
N ARG A 65 9.72 -8.43 -8.62
CA ARG A 65 9.48 -9.77 -8.09
C ARG A 65 9.93 -9.84 -6.64
N PHE A 66 8.96 -10.01 -5.75
CA PHE A 66 9.18 -10.23 -4.33
C PHE A 66 9.60 -11.68 -4.06
N LYS A 67 10.47 -11.88 -3.08
CA LYS A 67 10.91 -13.23 -2.68
C LYS A 67 10.01 -13.83 -1.61
N ASN A 68 9.64 -13.03 -0.62
CA ASN A 68 8.93 -13.47 0.57
C ASN A 68 7.62 -12.71 0.80
N SER A 69 7.54 -11.46 0.31
CA SER A 69 6.44 -10.56 0.61
C SER A 69 5.43 -10.42 -0.52
N VAL A 70 4.24 -9.95 -0.15
CA VAL A 70 3.22 -9.46 -1.05
C VAL A 70 3.03 -7.97 -0.79
N ILE A 71 3.26 -7.13 -1.80
CA ILE A 71 2.96 -5.70 -1.70
C ILE A 71 1.46 -5.46 -1.76
N THR A 72 0.96 -4.57 -0.88
CA THR A 72 -0.44 -4.16 -0.86
C THR A 72 -0.58 -2.66 -1.13
N ALA A 73 -1.62 -2.29 -1.89
CA ALA A 73 -2.07 -0.90 -1.94
C ALA A 73 -3.13 -0.68 -0.87
N PHE A 74 -3.08 0.46 -0.19
CA PHE A 74 -4.07 0.84 0.83
C PHE A 74 -4.99 1.93 0.30
N GLY A 75 -6.28 1.85 0.61
CA GLY A 75 -7.20 2.95 0.37
C GLY A 75 -8.52 2.79 1.10
N SER A 76 -9.37 3.81 1.02
CA SER A 76 -10.73 3.71 1.55
C SER A 76 -11.65 2.94 0.61
N THR A 77 -12.85 2.62 1.09
CA THR A 77 -14.02 2.41 0.23
C THR A 77 -14.24 3.63 -0.69
N ARG A 78 -15.26 3.58 -1.55
CA ARG A 78 -15.65 4.73 -2.37
C ARG A 78 -15.96 5.98 -1.54
N ARG A 79 -15.78 7.15 -2.14
CA ARG A 79 -16.20 8.46 -1.66
C ARG A 79 -17.71 8.50 -1.46
N LYS A 80 -18.13 9.21 -0.40
CA LYS A 80 -19.55 9.42 -0.09
C LYS A 80 -20.23 10.11 -1.27
N LYS A 81 -21.41 9.61 -1.67
CA LYS A 81 -22.21 10.08 -2.82
C LYS A 81 -21.56 9.89 -4.21
N THR A 82 -20.47 9.14 -4.33
CA THR A 82 -19.87 8.78 -5.63
C THR A 82 -20.10 7.30 -5.93
N ALA A 83 -20.54 6.95 -7.14
CA ALA A 83 -20.62 5.55 -7.57
C ALA A 83 -19.20 4.95 -7.67
N VAL A 84 -19.04 3.65 -7.40
CA VAL A 84 -17.69 3.04 -7.31
C VAL A 84 -16.96 3.08 -8.65
N GLU A 85 -17.69 2.97 -9.75
CA GLU A 85 -17.20 3.01 -11.13
C GLU A 85 -16.68 4.39 -11.53
N GLN A 86 -17.11 5.43 -10.82
CA GLN A 86 -16.72 6.82 -11.06
C GLN A 86 -15.68 7.31 -10.05
N ASP A 87 -15.29 6.48 -9.09
CA ASP A 87 -14.36 6.87 -8.05
C ASP A 87 -12.90 6.75 -8.51
N GLU A 88 -12.27 7.90 -8.71
CA GLU A 88 -10.87 8.00 -9.09
C GLU A 88 -9.93 7.34 -8.08
N GLN A 89 -10.21 7.38 -6.77
CA GLN A 89 -9.35 6.73 -5.78
C GLN A 89 -9.39 5.21 -5.92
N ILE A 90 -10.57 4.64 -6.20
CA ILE A 90 -10.71 3.20 -6.47
C ILE A 90 -9.99 2.85 -7.76
N ARG A 91 -10.13 3.66 -8.81
CA ARG A 91 -9.41 3.46 -10.07
C ARG A 91 -7.89 3.47 -9.85
N LEU A 92 -7.35 4.39 -9.07
CA LEU A 92 -5.92 4.47 -8.77
C LEU A 92 -5.41 3.28 -7.94
N LEU A 93 -6.25 2.68 -7.08
CA LEU A 93 -5.91 1.41 -6.41
C LEU A 93 -5.76 0.27 -7.42
N LEU A 94 -6.65 0.19 -8.42
CA LEU A 94 -6.56 -0.82 -9.49
C LEU A 94 -5.35 -0.59 -10.39
N GLU A 95 -5.03 0.67 -10.72
CA GLU A 95 -3.88 1.04 -11.55
C GLU A 95 -2.53 0.75 -10.88
N ALA A 96 -2.49 0.65 -9.55
CA ALA A 96 -1.32 0.20 -8.80
C ALA A 96 -0.96 -1.26 -9.08
N LYS A 97 -1.90 -2.06 -9.60
CA LYS A 97 -1.69 -3.47 -10.00
C LYS A 97 -1.02 -4.32 -8.92
N THR A 98 -1.36 -4.05 -7.67
CA THR A 98 -0.92 -4.88 -6.55
C THR A 98 -1.77 -6.15 -6.51
N PRO A 99 -1.19 -7.30 -6.14
CA PRO A 99 -1.94 -8.55 -6.01
C PRO A 99 -2.98 -8.51 -4.88
N VAL A 100 -2.81 -7.63 -3.90
CA VAL A 100 -3.71 -7.46 -2.75
C VAL A 100 -3.95 -5.97 -2.52
N VAL A 101 -5.20 -5.59 -2.26
CA VAL A 101 -5.58 -4.23 -1.88
C VAL A 101 -6.23 -4.28 -0.49
N THR A 102 -5.74 -3.44 0.42
CA THR A 102 -6.29 -3.25 1.76
C THR A 102 -7.27 -2.09 1.74
N ILE A 103 -8.53 -2.37 2.08
CA ILE A 103 -9.62 -1.38 2.08
C ILE A 103 -10.02 -1.04 3.50
N VAL A 104 -10.12 0.26 3.81
CA VAL A 104 -10.72 0.76 5.05
C VAL A 104 -12.11 1.35 4.82
N GLY A 105 -13.07 0.93 5.61
CA GLY A 105 -14.39 1.55 5.72
C GLY A 105 -14.51 2.30 7.04
N LYS A 106 -14.91 3.57 7.00
CA LYS A 106 -15.24 4.33 8.21
C LYS A 106 -16.74 4.60 8.24
N SER A 107 -17.42 4.14 9.27
CA SER A 107 -18.82 4.47 9.56
C SER A 107 -18.86 5.46 10.72
N TRP A 108 -18.59 6.73 10.45
CA TRP A 108 -18.90 7.79 11.40
C TRP A 108 -20.35 8.22 11.18
N LEU A 109 -21.10 8.34 12.28
CA LEU A 109 -22.45 8.93 12.32
C LEU A 109 -22.42 10.38 11.83
#